data_AF-A0A160MY53-F1
#
_entry.id   AF-A0A160MY53-F1
#
_cell.length_a   1.000
_cell.length_b   1.000
_cell.length_c   1.000
_cell.angle_alpha   90.00
_cell.angle_beta   90.00
_cell.angle_gamma   90.00
#
_symmetry.space_group_name_H-M   'P 1'
#
loop_
_entity.id
_entity.type
_entity.pdbx_description
1 polymer ?
#
loop_
_entity_poly.entity_id
_entity_poly.type
_entity_poly.pdbx_seq_one_letter_code
_entity_poly.pdbx_strand_id
1 'polypeptide(L)'
;MLNAILEKSEKYREFKEKFDELFTHDKSEVKQELDRLAGKVREHLEQQFPECSKVGFGVKPPMFDELLKSFETSVNDGIETSAEEKGDGMQRALMLAILKAYSDHRRESDDGGKCFLFLIDEAELHLHPTAQRQLKQALMELVANGDQVFINTHSSVLVTDDHNQQTLWRVEKKDGATQIRPITEQDKPDLVYELLGGSPADLLFPQNFIIVEGASEDLFLGLVMRRFYADKPHVKLIRSEGDHKTQGRSMEAINRVFVPLAHTPVYRNQLVVLCDKPSPEKQADFEVFKRNYQDFFQRGQFVESPFGSLEECYPEPWRKTAEQVKTMKSGEKTALAKEVGANISKEQFEGEMAHVFASLTKAWTNAHK
;
A
#
# COMPACT_ATOMS: atom_id res chain seq x y z
N MET A 1 -22.03 12.11 26.08
CA MET A 1 -23.24 12.34 25.25
C MET A 1 -24.50 11.79 25.90
N LEU A 2 -24.60 10.48 26.16
CA LEU A 2 -25.74 9.90 26.90
C LEU A 2 -25.94 10.52 28.29
N ASN A 3 -24.86 10.84 29.04
CA ASN A 3 -24.96 11.58 30.32
C ASN A 3 -25.78 12.88 30.22
N ALA A 4 -25.50 13.72 29.21
CA ALA A 4 -26.17 15.01 29.04
C ALA A 4 -27.61 14.88 28.54
N ILE A 5 -27.94 13.78 27.85
CA ILE A 5 -29.30 13.45 27.40
C ILE A 5 -30.12 12.84 28.55
N LEU A 6 -29.50 11.99 29.36
CA LEU A 6 -30.10 11.33 30.53
C LEU A 6 -30.35 12.31 31.67
N GLU A 7 -29.44 13.26 31.94
CA GLU A 7 -29.65 14.30 32.96
C GLU A 7 -30.82 15.23 32.64
N LYS A 8 -31.20 15.35 31.35
CA LYS A 8 -32.39 16.08 30.91
C LYS A 8 -33.66 15.21 30.85
N SER A 9 -33.53 13.90 31.04
CA SER A 9 -34.65 12.95 30.97
C SER A 9 -35.41 12.90 32.29
N GLU A 10 -36.71 13.18 32.23
CA GLU A 10 -37.61 13.09 33.38
C GLU A 10 -37.62 11.70 34.02
N LYS A 11 -37.55 10.64 33.19
CA LYS A 11 -37.48 9.24 33.66
C LYS A 11 -36.19 8.92 34.43
N TYR A 12 -35.07 9.55 34.08
CA TYR A 12 -33.81 9.34 34.79
C TYR A 12 -33.80 10.07 36.14
N ARG A 13 -34.48 11.22 36.22
CA ARG A 13 -34.73 11.90 37.50
C ARG A 13 -35.61 11.05 38.41
N GLU A 14 -36.70 10.49 37.89
CA GLU A 14 -37.56 9.55 38.63
C GLU A 14 -36.80 8.30 39.10
N PHE A 15 -35.88 7.78 38.28
CA PHE A 15 -35.01 6.66 38.67
C PHE A 15 -34.10 7.03 39.84
N LYS A 16 -33.45 8.21 39.81
CA LYS A 16 -32.63 8.69 40.94
C LYS A 16 -33.45 8.86 42.20
N GLU A 17 -34.64 9.43 42.10
CA GLU A 17 -35.55 9.62 43.25
C GLU A 17 -35.94 8.27 43.87
N LYS A 18 -36.32 7.26 43.06
CA LYS A 18 -36.60 5.91 43.56
C LYS A 18 -35.37 5.19 44.11
N PHE A 19 -34.20 5.42 43.53
CA PHE A 19 -32.94 4.87 44.03
C PHE A 19 -32.63 5.43 45.42
N ASP A 20 -32.77 6.74 45.61
CA ASP A 20 -32.57 7.36 46.92
C ASP A 20 -33.61 6.90 47.95
N GLU A 21 -34.87 6.75 47.53
CA GLU A 21 -35.93 6.18 48.38
C GLU A 21 -35.60 4.75 48.85
N LEU A 22 -34.97 3.94 47.99
CA LEU A 22 -34.64 2.55 48.28
C LEU A 22 -33.29 2.35 48.98
N PHE A 23 -32.26 3.16 48.75
CA PHE A 23 -30.91 2.88 49.26
C PHE A 23 -30.37 3.92 50.25
N THR A 24 -30.91 5.14 50.22
CA THR A 24 -30.38 6.27 50.98
C THR A 24 -31.33 6.74 52.08
N HIS A 25 -32.64 6.59 51.87
CA HIS A 25 -33.67 7.08 52.79
C HIS A 25 -33.73 6.26 54.09
N ASP A 26 -33.80 6.93 55.25
CA ASP A 26 -33.73 6.30 56.58
C ASP A 26 -34.84 5.26 56.86
N LYS A 27 -35.96 5.36 56.14
CA LYS A 27 -37.09 4.42 56.23
C LYS A 27 -36.99 3.23 55.28
N SER A 28 -35.96 3.15 54.45
CA SER A 28 -35.76 2.01 53.56
C SER A 28 -35.35 0.77 54.35
N GLU A 29 -36.01 -0.36 54.07
CA GLU A 29 -35.63 -1.68 54.57
C GLU A 29 -34.17 -2.04 54.23
N VAL A 30 -33.73 -1.67 53.03
CA VAL A 30 -32.35 -1.95 52.57
C VAL A 30 -31.34 -1.12 53.34
N LYS A 31 -31.62 0.16 53.58
CA LYS A 31 -30.74 1.04 54.37
C LYS A 31 -30.64 0.57 55.81
N GLN A 32 -31.76 0.15 56.41
CA GLN A 32 -31.80 -0.38 57.78
C GLN A 32 -30.99 -1.68 57.92
N GLU A 33 -31.08 -2.59 56.96
CA GLU A 33 -30.26 -3.82 56.98
C GLU A 33 -28.77 -3.53 56.73
N LEU A 34 -28.43 -2.56 55.86
CA LEU A 34 -27.05 -2.11 55.69
C LEU A 34 -26.47 -1.50 56.96
N ASP A 35 -27.23 -0.67 57.68
CA ASP A 35 -26.80 -0.08 58.95
C ASP A 35 -26.67 -1.14 60.05
N ARG A 36 -27.56 -2.14 60.06
CA ARG A 36 -27.46 -3.30 60.95
C ARG A 36 -26.20 -4.12 60.69
N LEU A 37 -25.88 -4.39 59.42
CA LEU A 37 -24.65 -5.06 59.01
C LEU A 37 -23.41 -4.23 59.38
N ALA A 38 -23.45 -2.92 59.15
CA ALA A 38 -22.37 -2.00 59.52
C ALA A 38 -22.11 -2.05 61.04
N GLY A 39 -23.17 -2.12 61.84
CA GLY A 39 -23.09 -2.32 63.29
C GLY A 39 -22.37 -3.61 63.69
N LYS A 40 -22.72 -4.74 63.07
CA LYS A 40 -22.05 -6.03 63.32
C LYS A 40 -20.59 -6.03 62.90
N VAL A 41 -20.28 -5.44 61.73
CA VAL A 41 -18.90 -5.33 61.24
C VAL A 41 -18.07 -4.43 62.15
N ARG A 42 -18.65 -3.35 62.67
CA ARG A 42 -18.01 -2.51 63.69
C ARG A 42 -17.68 -3.30 64.95
N GLU A 43 -18.62 -4.10 65.48
CA GLU A 43 -18.37 -4.92 66.68
C GLU A 43 -17.19 -5.88 66.48
N HIS A 44 -17.06 -6.48 65.29
CA HIS A 44 -15.92 -7.32 64.96
C HIS A 44 -14.60 -6.54 64.78
N LEU A 45 -14.66 -5.35 64.19
CA LEU A 45 -13.49 -4.49 64.00
C LEU A 45 -12.98 -3.89 65.31
N GLU A 46 -13.87 -3.50 66.23
CA GLU A 46 -13.52 -2.97 67.56
C GLU A 46 -12.73 -4.00 68.39
N GLN A 47 -12.93 -5.31 68.16
CA GLN A 47 -12.15 -6.37 68.82
C GLN A 47 -10.69 -6.41 68.38
N GLN A 48 -10.39 -5.96 67.15
CA GLN A 48 -9.04 -5.96 66.58
C GLN A 48 -8.38 -4.57 66.61
N PHE A 49 -9.19 -3.52 66.52
CA PHE A 49 -8.77 -2.12 66.41
C PHE A 49 -9.69 -1.23 67.29
N PRO A 50 -9.33 -1.00 68.56
CA PRO A 50 -10.16 -0.26 69.53
C PRO A 50 -10.47 1.19 69.15
N GLU A 51 -9.65 1.80 68.29
CA GLU A 51 -9.87 3.16 67.77
C GLU A 51 -10.97 3.27 66.69
N CYS A 52 -11.53 2.15 66.19
CA CYS A 52 -12.53 2.17 65.13
C CYS A 52 -13.92 2.60 65.66
N SER A 53 -14.25 3.89 65.60
CA SER A 53 -15.47 4.44 66.20
C SER A 53 -16.72 4.37 65.32
N LYS A 54 -16.60 4.11 64.01
CA LYS A 54 -17.72 4.09 63.08
C LYS A 54 -17.44 3.27 61.81
N VAL A 55 -18.38 2.38 61.47
CA VAL A 55 -18.47 1.73 60.16
C VAL A 55 -19.78 2.15 59.54
N GLY A 56 -19.76 2.54 58.27
CA GLY A 56 -20.95 2.91 57.52
C GLY A 56 -20.90 2.32 56.14
N PHE A 57 -22.00 1.70 55.72
CA PHE A 57 -22.19 1.27 54.35
C PHE A 57 -23.09 2.27 53.63
N GLY A 58 -22.62 2.72 52.47
CA GLY A 58 -23.35 3.61 51.59
C GLY A 58 -23.35 3.01 50.19
N VAL A 59 -24.52 2.95 49.57
CA VAL A 59 -24.66 2.57 48.17
C VAL A 59 -24.74 3.86 47.37
N LYS A 60 -23.75 4.09 46.51
CA LYS A 60 -23.81 5.22 45.58
C LYS A 60 -24.69 4.81 44.40
N PRO A 61 -25.49 5.73 43.84
CA PRO A 61 -26.14 5.46 42.57
C PRO A 61 -25.07 5.10 41.53
N PRO A 62 -25.28 4.05 40.72
CA PRO A 62 -24.31 3.65 39.72
C PRO A 62 -24.03 4.85 38.82
N MET A 63 -22.75 5.21 38.68
CA MET A 63 -22.41 6.25 37.74
C MET A 63 -22.76 5.76 36.34
N PHE A 64 -23.27 6.62 35.48
CA PHE A 64 -23.61 6.20 34.12
C PHE A 64 -22.39 5.63 33.37
N ASP A 65 -21.20 6.15 33.68
CA ASP A 65 -19.94 5.61 33.17
C ASP A 65 -19.67 4.17 33.64
N GLU A 66 -20.25 3.73 34.75
CA GLU A 66 -20.24 2.32 35.21
C GLU A 66 -21.31 1.48 34.51
N LEU A 67 -22.46 2.05 34.15
CA LEU A 67 -23.48 1.40 33.30
C LEU A 67 -22.98 1.21 31.87
N LEU A 68 -22.14 2.13 31.37
CA LEU A 68 -21.47 2.01 30.07
C LEU A 68 -20.46 0.85 30.04
N LYS A 69 -19.82 0.53 31.18
CA LYS A 69 -18.87 -0.59 31.30
C LYS A 69 -19.55 -1.95 31.22
N SER A 70 -20.88 -2.01 31.37
CA SER A 70 -21.68 -3.24 31.28
C SER A 70 -22.44 -3.36 29.95
N PHE A 71 -22.04 -2.64 28.89
CA PHE A 71 -22.68 -2.81 27.58
C PHE A 71 -22.24 -4.12 26.92
N GLU A 72 -23.14 -5.10 26.93
CA GLU A 72 -23.04 -6.27 26.07
C GLU A 72 -23.47 -5.86 24.66
N THR A 73 -22.54 -5.91 23.70
CA THR A 73 -22.87 -5.67 22.29
C THR A 73 -23.14 -7.00 21.63
N SER A 74 -24.37 -7.28 21.18
CA SER A 74 -24.67 -8.46 20.36
C SER A 74 -24.52 -8.13 18.87
N VAL A 75 -24.04 -9.10 18.09
CA VAL A 75 -23.86 -8.95 16.65
C VAL A 75 -24.46 -10.15 15.93
N ASN A 76 -25.29 -9.87 14.93
CA ASN A 76 -25.94 -10.89 14.11
C ASN A 76 -25.35 -10.91 12.68
N ASP A 77 -24.56 -11.93 12.38
CA ASP A 77 -23.94 -12.22 11.08
C ASP A 77 -24.51 -13.51 10.45
N GLY A 78 -25.70 -13.93 10.88
CA GLY A 78 -26.32 -15.22 10.58
C GLY A 78 -26.77 -15.95 11.85
N ILE A 79 -26.07 -15.71 12.97
CA ILE A 79 -26.49 -16.11 14.33
C ILE A 79 -26.15 -14.96 15.30
N GLU A 80 -27.14 -14.55 16.10
CA GLU A 80 -26.94 -13.54 17.14
C GLU A 80 -26.12 -14.11 18.30
N THR A 81 -24.94 -13.52 18.54
CA THR A 81 -24.00 -13.90 19.61
C THR A 81 -23.33 -12.63 20.14
N SER A 82 -22.68 -12.72 21.31
CA SER A 82 -21.96 -11.58 21.87
C SER A 82 -20.82 -11.17 20.94
N ALA A 83 -20.55 -9.86 20.81
CA ALA A 83 -19.41 -9.34 20.07
C ALA A 83 -18.09 -9.95 20.57
N GLU A 84 -17.98 -10.21 21.87
CA GLU A 84 -16.82 -10.84 22.51
C GLU A 84 -16.59 -12.29 22.05
N GLU A 85 -17.65 -12.97 21.60
CA GLU A 85 -17.61 -14.34 21.08
C GLU A 85 -17.33 -14.39 19.57
N LYS A 86 -17.35 -13.24 18.89
CA LYS A 86 -17.03 -13.14 17.47
C LYS A 86 -15.51 -13.19 17.27
N GLY A 87 -15.10 -13.72 16.12
CA GLY A 87 -13.69 -13.67 15.72
C GLY A 87 -13.19 -12.23 15.64
N ASP A 88 -11.92 -12.04 15.99
CA ASP A 88 -11.28 -10.73 16.16
C ASP A 88 -11.45 -9.74 15.01
N GLY A 89 -11.59 -10.23 13.77
CA GLY A 89 -11.87 -9.38 12.60
C GLY A 89 -13.23 -8.67 12.70
N MET A 90 -14.26 -9.36 13.20
CA MET A 90 -15.60 -8.80 13.39
C MET A 90 -15.64 -7.81 14.56
N GLN A 91 -14.93 -8.13 15.65
CA GLN A 91 -14.77 -7.22 16.79
C GLN A 91 -14.14 -5.89 16.38
N ARG A 92 -13.08 -5.93 15.56
CA ARG A 92 -12.45 -4.73 15.02
C ARG A 92 -13.34 -3.97 14.05
N ALA A 93 -14.04 -4.67 13.15
CA ALA A 93 -15.00 -4.04 12.25
C ALA A 93 -16.12 -3.32 13.04
N LEU A 94 -16.62 -3.94 14.11
CA LEU A 94 -17.59 -3.34 15.02
C LEU A 94 -17.03 -2.10 15.73
N MET A 95 -15.82 -2.17 16.28
CA MET A 95 -15.16 -1.03 16.92
C MET A 95 -15.05 0.17 15.95
N LEU A 96 -14.67 -0.09 14.70
CA LEU A 96 -14.58 0.94 13.66
C LEU A 96 -15.95 1.50 13.28
N ALA A 97 -16.96 0.65 13.18
CA ALA A 97 -18.34 1.08 12.93
C ALA A 97 -18.86 1.98 14.06
N ILE A 98 -18.54 1.65 15.32
CA ILE A 98 -18.88 2.47 16.48
C ILE A 98 -18.14 3.81 16.43
N LEU A 99 -16.84 3.82 16.12
CA LEU A 99 -16.05 5.04 15.96
C LEU A 99 -16.61 5.95 14.86
N LYS A 100 -16.98 5.36 13.72
CA LYS A 100 -17.59 6.08 12.60
C LYS A 100 -18.96 6.65 12.98
N ALA A 101 -19.83 5.84 13.58
CA ALA A 101 -21.14 6.29 14.05
C ALA A 101 -21.03 7.41 15.11
N TYR A 102 -20.04 7.32 16.00
CA TYR A 102 -19.76 8.38 16.98
C TYR A 102 -19.33 9.69 16.32
N SER A 103 -18.45 9.62 15.32
CA SER A 103 -18.05 10.78 14.51
C SER A 103 -19.24 11.38 13.75
N ASP A 104 -20.03 10.56 13.06
CA ASP A 104 -21.19 11.00 12.29
C ASP A 104 -22.25 11.66 13.19
N HIS A 105 -22.52 11.11 14.37
CA HIS A 105 -23.50 11.67 15.30
C HIS A 105 -23.05 13.01 15.90
N ARG A 106 -21.74 13.17 16.13
CA ARG A 106 -21.19 14.44 16.59
C ARG A 106 -21.29 15.53 15.53
N ARG A 107 -21.24 15.20 14.24
CA ARG A 107 -21.45 16.15 13.14
C ARG A 107 -22.83 16.82 13.18
N GLU A 108 -23.85 16.10 13.67
CA GLU A 108 -25.23 16.59 13.76
C GLU A 108 -25.49 17.42 15.02
N SER A 109 -24.66 17.23 16.04
CA SER A 109 -24.75 17.95 17.31
C SER A 109 -23.74 19.08 17.28
N ASP A 110 -24.19 20.35 17.25
CA ASP A 110 -23.39 21.60 17.14
C ASP A 110 -22.45 21.86 18.34
N ASP A 111 -21.87 20.80 18.92
CA ASP A 111 -20.99 20.76 20.09
C ASP A 111 -19.55 21.07 19.65
N GLY A 112 -19.32 22.39 19.51
CA GLY A 112 -18.09 23.00 19.00
C GLY A 112 -16.79 22.27 19.31
N GLY A 113 -16.07 21.92 18.23
CA GLY A 113 -14.63 22.14 18.11
C GLY A 113 -13.67 21.38 19.03
N LYS A 114 -14.04 20.24 19.62
CA LYS A 114 -13.02 19.37 20.28
C LYS A 114 -12.42 18.40 19.26
N CYS A 115 -11.16 18.58 18.90
CA CYS A 115 -10.39 17.61 18.13
C CYS A 115 -10.04 16.40 19.02
N PHE A 116 -10.33 15.19 18.55
CA PHE A 116 -9.86 13.96 19.18
C PHE A 116 -8.49 13.55 18.65
N LEU A 117 -7.69 12.99 19.55
CA LEU A 117 -6.44 12.30 19.22
C LEU A 117 -6.67 10.80 19.38
N PHE A 118 -6.71 10.09 18.26
CA PHE A 118 -6.79 8.64 18.21
C PHE A 118 -5.38 8.05 18.18
N LEU A 119 -5.08 7.17 19.13
CA LEU A 119 -3.86 6.37 19.17
C LEU A 119 -4.29 4.90 19.06
N ILE A 120 -4.03 4.27 17.92
CA ILE A 120 -4.53 2.92 17.63
C ILE A 120 -3.34 2.00 17.40
N ASP A 121 -3.33 0.90 18.14
CA ASP A 121 -2.32 -0.15 18.02
C ASP A 121 -2.80 -1.23 17.02
N GLU A 122 -2.00 -1.54 16.00
CA GLU A 122 -2.21 -2.59 15.00
C GLU A 122 -3.68 -2.71 14.51
N ALA A 123 -4.20 -1.60 13.99
CA ALA A 123 -5.60 -1.46 13.59
C ALA A 123 -6.05 -2.50 12.54
N GLU A 124 -5.10 -3.00 11.74
CA GLU A 124 -5.29 -4.00 10.69
C GLU A 124 -5.39 -5.46 11.15
N LEU A 125 -5.08 -5.75 12.43
CA LEU A 125 -4.83 -7.12 12.86
C LEU A 125 -6.09 -7.99 12.68
N HIS A 126 -5.94 -9.18 12.11
CA HIS A 126 -7.03 -10.08 11.71
C HIS A 126 -8.03 -9.54 10.66
N LEU A 127 -7.77 -8.39 10.02
CA LEU A 127 -8.57 -7.88 8.90
C LEU A 127 -8.04 -8.37 7.55
N HIS A 128 -8.96 -8.80 6.68
CA HIS A 128 -8.65 -9.06 5.27
C HIS A 128 -8.21 -7.75 4.57
N PRO A 129 -7.33 -7.78 3.55
CA PRO A 129 -6.88 -6.57 2.83
C PRO A 129 -8.00 -5.62 2.39
N THR A 130 -9.14 -6.16 1.95
CA THR A 130 -10.32 -5.34 1.59
C THR A 130 -10.84 -4.53 2.78
N ALA A 131 -10.92 -5.13 3.96
CA ALA A 131 -11.34 -4.46 5.19
C ALA A 131 -10.28 -3.47 5.68
N GLN A 132 -8.99 -3.74 5.48
CA GLN A 132 -7.92 -2.78 5.80
C GLN A 132 -8.01 -1.49 4.94
N ARG A 133 -8.40 -1.60 3.66
CA ARG A 133 -8.66 -0.41 2.82
C ARG A 133 -9.87 0.38 3.31
N GLN A 134 -10.94 -0.29 3.72
CA GLN A 134 -12.13 0.35 4.29
C GLN A 134 -11.81 1.05 5.61
N LEU A 135 -11.01 0.40 6.46
CA LEU A 135 -10.46 0.97 7.68
C LEU A 135 -9.69 2.25 7.37
N LYS A 136 -8.76 2.22 6.41
CA LYS A 136 -8.01 3.41 6.00
C LYS A 136 -8.94 4.56 5.61
N GLN A 137 -9.95 4.28 4.80
CA GLN A 137 -10.91 5.30 4.37
C GLN A 137 -11.65 5.90 5.55
N ALA A 138 -12.17 5.08 6.48
CA ALA A 138 -12.86 5.56 7.67
C ALA A 138 -11.96 6.45 8.54
N LEU A 139 -10.68 6.11 8.70
CA LEU A 139 -9.72 6.92 9.44
C LEU A 139 -9.42 8.25 8.75
N MET A 140 -9.32 8.26 7.42
CA MET A 140 -9.14 9.51 6.66
C MET A 140 -10.37 10.42 6.75
N GLU A 141 -11.57 9.84 6.81
CA GLU A 141 -12.80 10.60 7.05
C GLU A 141 -12.77 11.29 8.43
N LEU A 142 -12.26 10.63 9.48
CA LEU A 142 -12.05 11.27 10.79
C LEU A 142 -11.07 12.44 10.69
N VAL A 143 -9.93 12.25 10.02
CA VAL A 143 -8.90 13.29 9.85
C VAL A 143 -9.43 14.50 9.07
N ALA A 144 -10.22 14.27 8.02
CA ALA A 144 -10.86 15.33 7.25
C ALA A 144 -11.79 16.21 8.10
N ASN A 145 -12.34 15.66 9.18
CA ASN A 145 -13.23 16.35 10.11
C ASN A 145 -12.48 17.07 11.26
N GLY A 146 -11.14 17.09 11.22
CA GLY A 146 -10.31 17.82 12.18
C GLY A 146 -9.77 16.97 13.33
N ASP A 147 -10.02 15.65 13.33
CA ASP A 147 -9.40 14.75 14.29
C ASP A 147 -7.96 14.38 13.86
N GLN A 148 -7.16 13.91 14.82
CA GLN A 148 -5.81 13.43 14.58
C GLN A 148 -5.71 11.94 14.87
N VAL A 149 -5.07 11.19 13.98
CA VAL A 149 -4.97 9.74 14.09
C VAL A 149 -3.49 9.32 14.00
N PHE A 150 -3.02 8.60 15.01
CA PHE A 150 -1.73 7.90 15.02
C PHE A 150 -1.96 6.40 15.07
N ILE A 151 -1.27 5.70 14.19
CA ILE A 151 -1.37 4.25 14.04
C ILE A 151 0.03 3.70 13.91
N ASN A 152 0.33 2.62 14.61
CA ASN A 152 1.43 1.74 14.24
C ASN A 152 0.86 0.60 13.37
N THR A 153 1.64 0.17 12.40
CA THR A 153 1.14 -0.79 11.43
C THR A 153 2.27 -1.64 10.86
N HIS A 154 1.97 -2.91 10.65
CA HIS A 154 2.73 -3.85 9.86
C HIS A 154 2.06 -4.14 8.51
N SER A 155 0.93 -3.50 8.21
CA SER A 155 0.21 -3.67 6.95
C SER A 155 0.83 -2.88 5.80
N SER A 156 1.29 -3.61 4.78
CA SER A 156 1.65 -3.01 3.49
C SER A 156 0.47 -2.31 2.82
N VAL A 157 -0.78 -2.75 3.05
CA VAL A 157 -1.99 -2.16 2.46
C VAL A 157 -2.22 -0.74 2.99
N LEU A 158 -2.04 -0.52 4.29
CA LEU A 158 -2.19 0.82 4.90
C LEU A 158 -1.10 1.80 4.46
N VAL A 159 0.08 1.28 4.08
CA VAL A 159 1.24 2.07 3.64
C VAL A 159 1.21 2.39 2.14
N THR A 160 0.66 1.50 1.30
CA THR A 160 0.76 1.60 -0.16
C THR A 160 -0.11 2.70 -0.77
N ASP A 161 -1.35 2.88 -0.29
CA ASP A 161 -2.25 3.88 -0.85
C ASP A 161 -1.87 5.28 -0.35
N ASP A 162 -1.79 6.29 -1.20
CA ASP A 162 -1.39 7.63 -0.75
C ASP A 162 -2.54 8.56 -0.41
N HIS A 163 -2.33 9.37 0.63
CA HIS A 163 -3.21 10.47 0.98
C HIS A 163 -2.40 11.70 1.38
N ASN A 164 -2.79 12.88 0.90
CA ASN A 164 -2.11 14.15 1.13
C ASN A 164 -2.02 14.58 2.62
N GLN A 165 -2.89 14.04 3.47
CA GLN A 165 -2.93 14.28 4.92
C GLN A 165 -2.24 13.18 5.73
N GLN A 166 -1.67 12.16 5.06
CA GLN A 166 -0.95 11.08 5.69
C GLN A 166 0.55 11.40 5.76
N THR A 167 1.18 11.11 6.89
CA THR A 167 2.64 11.07 7.00
C THR A 167 3.07 9.71 7.49
N LEU A 168 4.18 9.20 6.95
CA LEU A 168 4.70 7.88 7.27
C LEU A 168 6.05 8.01 7.96
N TRP A 169 6.20 7.28 9.07
CA TRP A 169 7.41 7.23 9.86
C TRP A 169 7.81 5.79 10.07
N ARG A 170 9.07 5.48 9.82
CA ARG A 170 9.65 4.19 10.13
C ARG A 170 10.31 4.27 11.50
N VAL A 171 9.95 3.32 12.35
CA VAL A 171 10.52 3.11 13.67
C VAL A 171 11.31 1.82 13.62
N GLU A 172 12.62 1.89 13.83
CA GLU A 172 13.51 0.74 13.75
C GLU A 172 14.53 0.74 14.89
N LYS A 173 15.07 -0.44 15.23
CA LYS A 173 16.13 -0.58 16.22
C LYS A 173 17.47 -0.75 15.53
N LYS A 174 18.38 0.20 15.71
CA LYS A 174 19.73 0.18 15.15
C LYS A 174 20.75 0.31 16.27
N ASP A 175 21.71 -0.61 16.34
CA ASP A 175 22.75 -0.66 17.38
C ASP A 175 22.19 -0.63 18.81
N GLY A 176 21.04 -1.28 19.03
CA GLY A 176 20.36 -1.32 20.31
C GLY A 176 19.51 -0.08 20.65
N ALA A 177 19.55 0.97 19.83
CA ALA A 177 18.79 2.21 20.02
C ALA A 177 17.61 2.31 19.03
N THR A 178 16.49 2.89 19.49
CA THR A 178 15.34 3.20 18.62
C THR A 178 15.64 4.44 17.77
N GLN A 179 15.51 4.31 16.46
CA GLN A 179 15.59 5.40 15.50
C GLN A 179 14.24 5.58 14.82
N ILE A 180 13.86 6.83 14.61
CA ILE A 180 12.62 7.21 13.93
C ILE A 180 13.02 8.08 12.74
N ARG A 181 12.62 7.69 11.53
CA ARG A 181 12.88 8.45 10.30
C ARG A 181 11.61 8.61 9.47
N PRO A 182 11.38 9.77 8.83
CA PRO A 182 10.29 9.92 7.89
C PRO A 182 10.54 9.02 6.67
N ILE A 183 9.47 8.48 6.10
CA ILE A 183 9.51 7.68 4.87
C ILE A 183 9.17 8.58 3.69
N THR A 184 10.04 8.59 2.69
CA THR A 184 9.81 9.31 1.44
C THR A 184 9.18 8.39 0.40
N GLU A 185 8.66 8.96 -0.70
CA GLU A 185 8.19 8.18 -1.86
C GLU A 185 9.23 7.20 -2.41
N GLN A 186 10.52 7.50 -2.25
CA GLN A 186 11.61 6.65 -2.72
C GLN A 186 11.85 5.45 -1.79
N ASP A 187 11.56 5.60 -0.49
CA ASP A 187 11.71 4.53 0.53
C ASP A 187 10.51 3.56 0.54
N LYS A 188 9.35 3.98 0.03
CA LYS A 188 8.11 3.20 0.12
C LYS A 188 8.18 1.81 -0.52
N PRO A 189 8.72 1.64 -1.74
CA PRO A 189 8.79 0.30 -2.34
C PRO A 189 9.56 -0.66 -1.43
N ASP A 190 10.73 -0.24 -0.93
CA ASP A 190 11.56 -1.05 -0.04
C ASP A 190 10.83 -1.40 1.27
N LEU A 191 10.13 -0.42 1.86
CA LEU A 191 9.32 -0.65 3.06
C LEU A 191 8.17 -1.63 2.80
N VAL A 192 7.46 -1.51 1.68
CA VAL A 192 6.36 -2.41 1.32
C VAL A 192 6.87 -3.84 1.15
N TYR A 193 8.06 -4.03 0.58
CA TYR A 193 8.67 -5.34 0.46
C TYR A 193 9.05 -5.95 1.80
N GLU A 194 9.68 -5.14 2.67
CA GLU A 194 10.00 -5.54 4.03
C GLU A 194 8.74 -5.99 4.79
N LEU A 195 7.65 -5.22 4.68
CA LEU A 195 6.35 -5.54 5.31
C LEU A 195 5.65 -6.78 4.72
N LEU A 196 5.88 -7.09 3.45
CA LEU A 196 5.41 -8.34 2.83
C LEU A 196 6.25 -9.55 3.23
N GLY A 197 7.29 -9.37 4.05
CA GLY A 197 8.18 -10.43 4.52
C GLY A 197 9.23 -10.85 3.48
N GLY A 198 9.44 -10.03 2.44
CA GLY A 198 10.45 -10.25 1.41
C GLY A 198 11.56 -9.20 1.46
N SER A 199 12.64 -9.49 0.77
CA SER A 199 13.63 -8.52 0.34
C SER A 199 13.28 -8.01 -1.06
N PRO A 200 13.65 -6.78 -1.45
CA PRO A 200 13.63 -6.38 -2.86
C PRO A 200 14.38 -7.36 -3.80
N ALA A 201 15.33 -8.14 -3.26
CA ALA A 201 16.03 -9.22 -3.95
C ALA A 201 15.18 -10.49 -4.17
N ASP A 202 14.10 -10.68 -3.40
CA ASP A 202 13.16 -11.80 -3.54
C ASP A 202 12.09 -11.52 -4.58
N LEU A 203 11.92 -10.26 -4.98
CA LEU A 203 11.26 -10.00 -6.23
C LEU A 203 12.18 -10.50 -7.33
N LEU A 204 11.63 -11.43 -8.10
CA LEU A 204 12.11 -11.83 -9.42
C LEU A 204 11.99 -10.64 -10.40
N PHE A 205 12.45 -9.47 -9.99
CA PHE A 205 12.70 -8.37 -10.87
C PHE A 205 13.78 -8.84 -11.85
N PRO A 206 13.56 -8.61 -13.15
CA PRO A 206 14.61 -8.78 -14.12
C PRO A 206 15.82 -7.96 -13.68
N GLN A 207 16.99 -8.59 -13.57
CA GLN A 207 18.24 -7.88 -13.24
C GLN A 207 18.56 -6.80 -14.27
N ASN A 208 17.94 -6.87 -15.45
CA ASN A 208 17.93 -5.77 -16.38
C ASN A 208 16.72 -5.75 -17.33
N PHE A 209 16.49 -4.60 -17.95
CA PHE A 209 15.45 -4.33 -18.92
C PHE A 209 16.05 -3.85 -20.25
N ILE A 210 15.47 -4.31 -21.35
CA ILE A 210 15.65 -3.73 -22.68
C ILE A 210 14.29 -3.21 -23.15
N ILE A 211 14.22 -1.91 -23.43
CA ILE A 211 13.06 -1.32 -24.11
C ILE A 211 13.26 -1.50 -25.61
N VAL A 212 12.26 -2.06 -26.29
CA VAL A 212 12.23 -2.26 -27.74
C VAL A 212 11.06 -1.51 -28.37
N GLU A 213 11.17 -1.16 -29.65
CA GLU A 213 10.13 -0.39 -30.34
C GLU A 213 8.83 -1.20 -30.47
N GLY A 214 8.87 -2.41 -31.03
CA GLY A 214 7.68 -3.20 -31.36
C GLY A 214 7.71 -4.68 -30.94
N ALA A 215 6.69 -5.42 -31.40
CA ALA A 215 6.49 -6.84 -31.09
C ALA A 215 7.47 -7.78 -31.82
N SER A 216 8.00 -7.37 -32.97
CA SER A 216 9.00 -8.13 -33.73
C SER A 216 10.29 -8.29 -32.95
N GLU A 217 10.79 -7.18 -32.38
CA GLU A 217 12.02 -7.15 -31.60
C GLU A 217 11.88 -8.00 -30.33
N ASP A 218 10.76 -7.87 -29.61
CA ASP A 218 10.45 -8.66 -28.41
C ASP A 218 10.49 -10.17 -28.70
N LEU A 219 9.81 -10.59 -29.77
CA LEU A 219 9.76 -12.00 -30.16
C LEU A 219 11.12 -12.52 -30.64
N PHE A 220 11.80 -11.76 -31.49
CA PHE A 220 13.10 -12.14 -32.04
C PHE A 220 14.15 -12.29 -30.93
N LEU A 221 14.34 -11.24 -30.12
CA LEU A 221 15.29 -11.23 -29.01
C LEU A 221 14.96 -12.31 -27.98
N GLY A 222 13.68 -12.49 -27.65
CA GLY A 222 13.23 -13.54 -26.74
C GLY A 222 13.62 -14.95 -27.20
N LEU A 223 13.54 -15.23 -28.51
CA LEU A 223 13.96 -16.51 -29.08
C LEU A 223 15.48 -16.66 -29.08
N VAL A 224 16.20 -15.64 -29.52
CA VAL A 224 17.68 -15.65 -29.57
C VAL A 224 18.28 -15.85 -28.19
N MET A 225 17.79 -15.12 -27.18
CA MET A 225 18.23 -15.26 -25.78
C MET A 225 18.02 -16.68 -25.26
N ARG A 226 16.86 -17.28 -25.50
CA ARG A 226 16.56 -18.66 -25.07
C ARG A 226 17.41 -19.70 -25.77
N ARG A 227 17.71 -19.51 -27.07
CA ARG A 227 18.46 -20.48 -27.86
C ARG A 227 19.96 -20.46 -27.58
N PHE A 228 20.56 -19.27 -27.41
CA PHE A 228 22.02 -19.13 -27.39
C PHE A 228 22.61 -18.60 -26.07
N TYR A 229 21.80 -18.08 -25.17
CA TYR A 229 22.25 -17.33 -23.99
C TYR A 229 21.47 -17.69 -22.72
N ALA A 230 21.08 -18.96 -22.57
CA ALA A 230 20.35 -19.45 -21.41
C ALA A 230 21.17 -19.38 -20.10
N ASP A 231 22.49 -19.30 -20.21
CA ASP A 231 23.46 -19.13 -19.12
C ASP A 231 23.63 -17.66 -18.66
N LYS A 232 23.08 -16.70 -19.42
CA LYS A 232 23.15 -15.27 -19.09
C LYS A 232 22.03 -14.86 -18.12
N PRO A 233 22.21 -13.77 -17.36
CA PRO A 233 21.16 -13.32 -16.45
C PRO A 233 19.89 -12.91 -17.18
N HIS A 234 18.76 -13.02 -16.46
CA HIS A 234 17.46 -12.72 -17.02
C HIS A 234 17.32 -11.23 -17.38
N VAL A 235 17.10 -10.95 -18.67
CA VAL A 235 16.80 -9.61 -19.18
C VAL A 235 15.33 -9.58 -19.63
N LYS A 236 14.58 -8.58 -19.18
CA LYS A 236 13.18 -8.40 -19.54
C LYS A 236 13.05 -7.43 -20.71
N LEU A 237 12.35 -7.88 -21.74
CA LEU A 237 11.98 -7.06 -22.88
C LEU A 237 10.68 -6.30 -22.54
N ILE A 238 10.70 -4.98 -22.75
CA ILE A 238 9.52 -4.12 -22.61
C ILE A 238 9.27 -3.45 -23.95
N ARG A 239 8.08 -3.64 -24.50
CA ARG A 239 7.64 -2.99 -25.74
C ARG A 239 7.22 -1.55 -25.46
N SER A 240 7.62 -0.63 -26.33
CA SER A 240 7.23 0.77 -26.22
C SER A 240 5.79 1.03 -26.68
N GLU A 241 5.20 0.14 -27.50
CA GLU A 241 3.84 0.33 -28.05
C GLU A 241 2.74 0.39 -26.97
N GLY A 242 2.02 1.51 -26.95
CA GLY A 242 0.68 1.64 -26.40
C GLY A 242 -0.38 1.36 -27.47
N ASP A 243 -1.60 1.12 -27.00
CA ASP A 243 -2.83 0.79 -27.74
C ASP A 243 -2.96 1.42 -29.16
N HIS A 244 -3.55 0.65 -30.07
CA HIS A 244 -3.50 0.72 -31.53
C HIS A 244 -4.13 1.97 -32.21
N LYS A 245 -4.18 3.15 -31.58
CA LYS A 245 -4.87 4.35 -32.12
C LYS A 245 -4.04 5.63 -32.23
N THR A 246 -2.76 5.63 -31.90
CA THR A 246 -1.91 6.83 -32.06
C THR A 246 -0.58 6.47 -32.74
N GLN A 247 -0.65 6.21 -34.04
CA GLN A 247 0.53 6.33 -34.91
C GLN A 247 0.98 7.80 -34.86
N GLY A 248 2.02 8.08 -34.09
CA GLY A 248 2.52 9.43 -33.95
C GLY A 248 3.96 9.50 -33.47
N ARG A 249 4.31 8.92 -32.32
CA ARG A 249 5.61 9.22 -31.70
C ARG A 249 6.16 8.01 -30.93
N SER A 250 6.98 7.20 -31.59
CA SER A 250 7.73 6.12 -30.93
C SER A 250 8.56 6.66 -29.76
N MET A 251 9.09 7.89 -29.88
CA MET A 251 9.83 8.56 -28.81
C MET A 251 8.97 8.98 -27.60
N GLU A 252 7.69 9.32 -27.80
CA GLU A 252 6.76 9.64 -26.69
C GLU A 252 6.39 8.36 -25.92
N ALA A 253 6.22 7.25 -26.64
CA ALA A 253 5.96 5.95 -26.08
C ALA A 253 7.17 5.40 -25.29
N ILE A 254 8.38 5.55 -25.85
CA ILE A 254 9.64 5.28 -25.15
C ILE A 254 9.74 6.17 -23.91
N ASN A 255 9.50 7.48 -24.00
CA ASN A 255 9.50 8.37 -22.84
C ASN A 255 8.55 7.92 -21.73
N ARG A 256 7.33 7.49 -22.07
CA ARG A 256 6.34 7.04 -21.08
C ARG A 256 6.82 5.84 -20.26
N VAL A 257 7.54 4.91 -20.91
CA VAL A 257 8.11 3.73 -20.25
C VAL A 257 9.44 4.06 -19.56
N PHE A 258 10.24 4.93 -20.19
CA PHE A 258 11.57 5.32 -19.74
C PHE A 258 11.54 6.21 -18.49
N VAL A 259 10.67 7.22 -18.44
CA VAL A 259 10.64 8.22 -17.36
C VAL A 259 10.46 7.59 -15.98
N PRO A 260 9.46 6.70 -15.73
CA PRO A 260 9.32 6.08 -14.42
C PRO A 260 10.53 5.23 -14.02
N LEU A 261 11.14 4.52 -14.98
CA LEU A 261 12.28 3.63 -14.74
C LEU A 261 13.60 4.39 -14.55
N ALA A 262 13.83 5.44 -15.32
CA ALA A 262 15.04 6.25 -15.26
C ALA A 262 15.14 7.08 -13.97
N HIS A 263 14.00 7.50 -13.41
CA HIS A 263 13.92 8.22 -12.15
C HIS A 263 13.94 7.31 -10.91
N THR A 264 13.81 5.99 -11.10
CA THR A 264 13.96 5.02 -10.02
C THR A 264 15.46 4.73 -9.79
N PRO A 265 16.03 5.03 -8.60
CA PRO A 265 17.47 4.87 -8.33
C PRO A 265 18.00 3.46 -8.63
N VAL A 266 17.17 2.44 -8.40
CA VAL A 266 17.48 1.02 -8.62
C VAL A 266 17.71 0.70 -10.11
N TYR A 267 16.95 1.33 -11.02
CA TYR A 267 16.97 0.98 -12.46
C TYR A 267 17.77 1.95 -13.34
N ARG A 268 18.15 3.12 -12.81
CA ARG A 268 18.84 4.20 -13.54
C ARG A 268 20.07 3.70 -14.31
N ASN A 269 20.85 2.80 -13.72
CA ASN A 269 22.08 2.27 -14.30
C ASN A 269 21.88 0.93 -15.04
N GLN A 270 20.72 0.29 -14.88
CA GLN A 270 20.46 -1.01 -15.46
C GLN A 270 19.94 -0.85 -16.89
N LEU A 271 18.92 -0.01 -17.08
CA LEU A 271 18.14 0.14 -18.31
C LEU A 271 18.96 0.26 -19.60
N VAL A 272 18.55 -0.47 -20.64
CA VAL A 272 19.05 -0.32 -22.02
C VAL A 272 17.85 -0.07 -22.96
N VAL A 273 18.01 0.80 -23.94
CA VAL A 273 17.01 1.08 -24.99
C VAL A 273 17.59 0.68 -26.33
N LEU A 274 16.88 -0.16 -27.07
CA LEU A 274 17.15 -0.48 -28.46
C LEU A 274 16.06 0.17 -29.31
N CYS A 275 16.45 1.10 -30.17
CA CYS A 275 15.51 1.86 -31.01
C CYS A 275 15.94 1.81 -32.47
N ASP A 276 14.97 1.77 -33.38
CA ASP A 276 15.25 1.91 -34.79
C ASP A 276 15.80 3.30 -35.11
N LYS A 277 16.51 3.41 -36.25
CA LYS A 277 17.00 4.70 -36.72
C LYS A 277 15.85 5.67 -36.90
N PRO A 278 15.87 6.87 -36.28
CA PRO A 278 14.79 7.83 -36.43
C PRO A 278 14.63 8.23 -37.90
N SER A 279 13.38 8.25 -38.37
CA SER A 279 13.06 8.80 -39.68
C SER A 279 13.33 10.32 -39.70
N PRO A 280 13.48 10.94 -40.90
CA PRO A 280 13.73 12.38 -41.00
C PRO A 280 12.70 13.24 -40.24
N GLU A 281 11.46 12.78 -40.17
CA GLU A 281 10.35 13.43 -39.46
C GLU A 281 10.49 13.35 -37.92
N LYS A 282 11.16 12.31 -37.41
CA LYS A 282 11.34 12.04 -35.97
C LYS A 282 12.68 12.56 -35.42
N GLN A 283 13.56 13.09 -36.27
CA GLN A 283 14.89 13.54 -35.87
C GLN A 283 14.83 14.67 -34.83
N ALA A 284 13.88 15.59 -34.96
CA ALA A 284 13.74 16.71 -34.02
C ALA A 284 13.38 16.22 -32.60
N ASP A 285 12.44 15.29 -32.47
CA ASP A 285 12.03 14.72 -31.18
C ASP A 285 13.16 13.89 -30.56
N PHE A 286 13.95 13.19 -31.39
CA PHE A 286 15.11 12.45 -30.95
C PHE A 286 16.22 13.35 -30.37
N GLU A 287 16.51 14.48 -31.01
CA GLU A 287 17.49 15.45 -30.50
C GLU A 287 17.03 16.09 -29.18
N VAL A 288 15.72 16.34 -29.02
CA VAL A 288 15.15 16.80 -27.75
C VAL A 288 15.33 15.75 -26.66
N PHE A 289 15.02 14.48 -26.94
CA PHE A 289 15.23 13.37 -26.00
C PHE A 289 16.71 13.24 -25.61
N LYS A 290 17.63 13.31 -26.58
CA LYS A 290 19.08 13.25 -26.35
C LYS A 290 19.58 14.39 -25.48
N ARG A 291 19.05 15.59 -25.66
CA ARG A 291 19.37 16.76 -24.83
C ARG A 291 18.85 16.61 -23.40
N ASN A 292 17.67 16.02 -23.21
CA ASN A 292 17.08 15.87 -21.89
C ASN A 292 17.75 14.75 -21.06
N TYR A 293 18.33 13.74 -21.72
CA TYR A 293 18.92 12.57 -21.06
C TYR A 293 20.40 12.36 -21.43
N GLN A 294 21.21 13.41 -21.47
CA GLN A 294 22.63 13.33 -21.89
C GLN A 294 23.42 12.26 -21.12
N ASP A 295 23.24 12.16 -19.80
CA ASP A 295 23.90 11.15 -18.97
C ASP A 295 23.61 9.71 -19.43
N PHE A 296 22.39 9.46 -19.91
CA PHE A 296 21.96 8.14 -20.37
C PHE A 296 22.66 7.74 -21.68
N PHE A 297 22.82 8.70 -22.60
CA PHE A 297 23.59 8.51 -23.83
C PHE A 297 25.09 8.36 -23.54
N GLN A 298 25.65 9.14 -22.60
CA GLN A 298 27.06 9.02 -22.20
C GLN A 298 27.39 7.65 -21.58
N ARG A 299 26.44 7.04 -20.85
CA ARG A 299 26.59 5.69 -20.31
C ARG A 299 26.47 4.58 -21.37
N GLY A 300 26.14 4.92 -22.62
CA GLY A 300 25.96 3.97 -23.72
C GLY A 300 24.78 3.02 -23.47
N GLN A 301 23.73 3.50 -22.81
CA GLN A 301 22.51 2.73 -22.55
C GLN A 301 21.48 2.85 -23.68
N PHE A 302 21.72 3.71 -24.67
CA PHE A 302 20.90 3.81 -25.88
C PHE A 302 21.67 3.20 -27.05
N VAL A 303 21.04 2.25 -27.75
CA VAL A 303 21.58 1.62 -28.96
C VAL A 303 20.65 1.94 -30.12
N GLU A 304 21.19 2.64 -31.10
CA GLU A 304 20.50 2.98 -32.34
C GLU A 304 20.77 1.90 -33.39
N SER A 305 19.70 1.42 -34.03
CA SER A 305 19.81 0.53 -35.18
C SER A 305 20.44 1.25 -36.39
N PRO A 306 21.24 0.58 -37.23
CA PRO A 306 21.76 1.17 -38.46
C PRO A 306 20.66 1.48 -39.50
N PHE A 307 19.51 0.81 -39.39
CA PHE A 307 18.39 0.92 -40.33
C PHE A 307 17.10 1.34 -39.62
N GLY A 308 16.06 1.65 -40.40
CA GLY A 308 14.78 2.14 -39.89
C GLY A 308 13.86 1.05 -39.37
N SER A 309 14.30 -0.22 -39.38
CA SER A 309 13.57 -1.37 -38.87
C SER A 309 14.50 -2.55 -38.58
N LEU A 310 14.10 -3.43 -37.66
CA LEU A 310 14.79 -4.70 -37.41
C LEU A 310 14.83 -5.61 -38.64
N GLU A 311 13.79 -5.60 -39.48
CA GLU A 311 13.70 -6.47 -40.67
C GLU A 311 14.80 -6.19 -41.72
N GLU A 312 15.31 -4.97 -41.77
CA GLU A 312 16.45 -4.57 -42.61
C GLU A 312 17.79 -5.08 -42.06
N CYS A 313 17.83 -5.42 -40.78
CA CYS A 313 19.04 -5.82 -40.07
C CYS A 313 19.32 -7.33 -40.14
N TYR A 314 18.37 -8.14 -40.62
CA TYR A 314 18.55 -9.59 -40.65
C TYR A 314 19.65 -10.03 -41.63
N PRO A 315 20.29 -11.19 -41.37
CA PRO A 315 21.17 -11.83 -42.36
C PRO A 315 20.36 -12.37 -43.54
N GLU A 316 21.03 -12.61 -44.67
CA GLU A 316 20.43 -13.30 -45.81
C GLU A 316 20.07 -14.75 -45.42
N PRO A 317 18.93 -15.30 -45.90
CA PRO A 317 18.00 -14.76 -46.91
C PRO A 317 16.83 -13.94 -46.33
N TRP A 318 16.83 -13.63 -45.03
CA TRP A 318 15.66 -13.04 -44.37
C TRP A 318 15.61 -11.52 -44.44
N ARG A 319 16.72 -10.88 -44.80
CA ARG A 319 16.85 -9.43 -44.95
C ARG A 319 15.75 -8.87 -45.86
N LYS A 320 15.13 -7.77 -45.43
CA LYS A 320 14.15 -7.01 -46.22
C LYS A 320 14.70 -5.63 -46.57
N THR A 321 14.22 -5.06 -47.68
CA THR A 321 14.49 -3.65 -48.02
C THR A 321 13.48 -2.74 -47.34
N ALA A 322 13.82 -1.45 -47.16
CA ALA A 322 12.93 -0.45 -46.58
C ALA A 322 11.55 -0.40 -47.26
N GLU A 323 11.49 -0.58 -48.58
CA GLU A 323 10.26 -0.62 -49.38
C GLU A 323 9.40 -1.83 -49.04
N GLN A 324 10.01 -3.01 -48.86
CA GLN A 324 9.30 -4.22 -48.46
C GLN A 324 8.72 -4.06 -47.06
N VAL A 325 9.52 -3.55 -46.12
CA VAL A 325 9.08 -3.36 -44.73
C VAL A 325 7.90 -2.40 -44.62
N LYS A 326 7.87 -1.33 -45.42
CA LYS A 326 6.73 -0.39 -45.47
C LYS A 326 5.41 -1.05 -45.88
N THR A 327 5.47 -2.12 -46.67
CA THR A 327 4.28 -2.86 -47.12
C THR A 327 3.85 -3.97 -46.17
N MET A 328 4.70 -4.34 -45.20
CA MET A 328 4.43 -5.41 -44.25
C MET A 328 3.49 -4.96 -43.13
N LYS A 329 2.52 -5.80 -42.80
CA LYS A 329 1.68 -5.66 -41.61
C LYS A 329 2.45 -6.13 -40.37
N SER A 330 2.07 -5.62 -39.19
CA SER A 330 2.69 -6.00 -37.91
C SER A 330 2.73 -7.52 -37.68
N GLY A 331 1.67 -8.25 -38.09
CA GLY A 331 1.65 -9.72 -38.01
C GLY A 331 2.68 -10.41 -38.90
N GLU A 332 2.95 -9.87 -40.10
CA GLU A 332 3.95 -10.42 -41.03
C GLU A 332 5.37 -10.18 -40.54
N LYS A 333 5.61 -9.01 -39.94
CA LYS A 333 6.87 -8.69 -39.27
C LYS A 333 7.14 -9.66 -38.12
N THR A 334 6.13 -9.91 -37.29
CA THR A 334 6.22 -10.84 -36.15
C THR A 334 6.45 -12.29 -36.63
N ALA A 335 5.80 -12.71 -37.71
CA ALA A 335 6.01 -14.02 -38.30
C ALA A 335 7.45 -14.19 -38.83
N LEU A 336 7.98 -13.17 -39.51
CA LEU A 336 9.37 -13.15 -39.96
C LEU A 336 10.33 -13.19 -38.77
N ALA A 337 10.14 -12.35 -37.75
CA ALA A 337 10.94 -12.34 -36.53
C ALA A 337 10.99 -13.73 -35.85
N LYS A 338 9.86 -14.44 -35.83
CA LYS A 338 9.78 -15.82 -35.32
C LYS A 338 10.61 -16.79 -36.16
N GLU A 339 10.50 -16.70 -37.48
CA GLU A 339 11.23 -17.54 -38.43
C GLU A 339 12.74 -17.31 -38.30
N VAL A 340 13.18 -16.05 -38.29
CA VAL A 340 14.60 -15.71 -38.15
C VAL A 340 15.11 -16.15 -36.78
N GLY A 341 14.40 -15.84 -35.69
CA GLY A 341 14.80 -16.22 -34.34
C GLY A 341 14.94 -17.74 -34.15
N ALA A 342 14.16 -18.54 -34.89
CA ALA A 342 14.23 -20.01 -34.85
C ALA A 342 15.37 -20.61 -35.70
N ASN A 343 15.82 -19.90 -36.74
CA ASN A 343 16.74 -20.47 -37.74
C ASN A 343 18.11 -19.78 -37.84
N ILE A 344 18.25 -18.55 -37.35
CA ILE A 344 19.54 -17.83 -37.32
C ILE A 344 20.57 -18.61 -36.50
N SER A 345 21.84 -18.59 -36.93
CA SER A 345 22.97 -19.12 -36.17
C SER A 345 23.54 -18.09 -35.19
N LYS A 346 24.34 -18.54 -34.22
CA LYS A 346 24.94 -17.65 -33.22
C LYS A 346 25.94 -16.71 -33.87
N GLU A 347 26.76 -17.21 -34.80
CA GLU A 347 27.78 -16.44 -35.52
C GLU A 347 27.15 -15.34 -36.40
N GLN A 348 26.05 -15.65 -37.09
CA GLN A 348 25.31 -14.66 -37.87
C GLN A 348 24.70 -13.58 -36.97
N PHE A 349 24.14 -13.96 -35.82
CA PHE A 349 23.59 -12.98 -34.89
C PHE A 349 24.66 -12.07 -34.29
N GLU A 350 25.77 -12.63 -33.79
CA GLU A 350 26.87 -11.85 -33.19
C GLU A 350 27.62 -10.99 -34.23
N GLY A 351 27.77 -11.49 -35.46
CA GLY A 351 28.51 -10.82 -36.53
C GLY A 351 27.69 -9.85 -37.37
N GLU A 352 26.54 -10.28 -37.90
CA GLU A 352 25.74 -9.48 -38.86
C GLU A 352 24.72 -8.58 -38.15
N MET A 353 24.33 -8.90 -36.90
CA MET A 353 23.41 -8.10 -36.09
C MET A 353 24.10 -7.47 -34.87
N ALA A 354 25.34 -6.99 -35.06
CA ALA A 354 26.23 -6.53 -34.00
C ALA A 354 25.64 -5.44 -33.07
N HIS A 355 24.79 -4.54 -33.57
CA HIS A 355 24.12 -3.52 -32.75
C HIS A 355 23.11 -4.14 -31.77
N VAL A 356 22.30 -5.10 -32.25
CA VAL A 356 21.36 -5.86 -31.40
C VAL A 356 22.14 -6.65 -30.35
N PHE A 357 23.23 -7.32 -30.77
CA PHE A 357 24.10 -8.05 -29.83
C PHE A 357 24.77 -7.13 -28.80
N ALA A 358 25.19 -5.92 -29.21
CA ALA A 358 25.75 -4.92 -28.29
C ALA A 358 24.72 -4.47 -27.24
N SER A 359 23.44 -4.33 -27.61
CA SER A 359 22.36 -4.00 -26.66
C SER A 359 22.18 -5.09 -25.60
N LEU A 360 22.19 -6.37 -25.99
CA LEU A 360 22.14 -7.51 -25.07
C LEU A 360 23.37 -7.57 -24.17
N THR A 361 24.56 -7.41 -24.75
CA THR A 361 25.83 -7.43 -24.00
C THR A 361 25.88 -6.33 -22.96
N LYS A 362 25.39 -5.13 -23.31
CA LYS A 362 25.27 -4.01 -22.39
C LYS A 362 24.28 -4.33 -21.26
N ALA A 363 23.14 -4.90 -21.59
CA ALA A 363 22.14 -5.29 -20.60
C ALA A 363 22.71 -6.34 -19.63
N TRP A 364 23.42 -7.35 -20.11
CA TRP A 364 24.07 -8.34 -19.23
C TRP A 364 25.16 -7.72 -18.36
N THR A 365 25.97 -6.81 -18.91
CA THR A 365 27.04 -6.14 -18.13
C THR A 365 26.47 -5.29 -17.00
N ASN A 366 25.37 -4.58 -17.28
CA ASN A 366 24.69 -3.76 -16.30
C ASN A 366 23.94 -4.57 -15.23
N ALA A 367 23.58 -5.83 -15.51
CA ALA A 367 22.93 -6.74 -14.55
C ALA A 367 23.86 -7.23 -13.43
N HIS A 368 25.19 -7.15 -13.63
CA HIS A 368 26.19 -7.64 -12.67
C HIS A 368 26.78 -6.53 -11.79
N LYS A 369 26.19 -5.33 -11.82
CA LYS A 369 26.57 -4.18 -11.01
C LYS A 369 25.44 -3.82 -10.07
#